data_AF-A0A7W1TTV3-F1
#
_entry.id   AF-A0A7W1TTV3-F1
#
_cell.length_a   1.000
_cell.length_b   1.000
_cell.length_c   1.000
_cell.angle_alpha   90.00
_cell.angle_beta   90.00
_cell.angle_gamma   90.00
#
_symmetry.space_group_name_H-M   'P 1'
#
loop_
_entity.id
_entity.type
_entity.pdbx_description
1 polymer ?
#
loop_
_entity_poly.entity_id
_entity_poly.type
_entity_poly.pdbx_seq_one_letter_code
_entity_poly.pdbx_strand_id
1 'polypeptide(L)' 'MKFAVVVFPGSNCDHDAYHAAKHVLGHDAEFVWHKDTSLAGADAVILPGGFAHGDYLRTGAIARFSPVMAS' A
#
# COMPACT_ATOMS: atom_id res chain seq x y z
N MET A 1 5.45 14.28 8.00
CA MET A 1 5.46 13.36 6.84
C MET A 1 4.13 12.64 6.79
N LYS A 2 3.53 12.57 5.61
CA LYS A 2 2.32 11.78 5.34
C LYS A 2 2.70 10.51 4.58
N PHE A 3 2.34 9.35 5.12
CA PHE A 3 2.54 8.05 4.49
C PHE A 3 1.26 7.59 3.77
N ALA A 4 1.42 7.00 2.59
CA ALA A 4 0.38 6.23 1.92
C ALA A 4 0.71 4.74 2.04
N VAL A 5 -0.21 3.95 2.58
CA VAL A 5 -0.10 2.47 2.61
C VAL A 5 -1.04 1.92 1.56
N VAL A 6 -0.49 1.35 0.48
CA VAL A 6 -1.29 0.85 -0.63
C VAL A 6 -1.92 -0.49 -0.27
N VAL A 7 -3.24 -0.61 -0.42
CA VAL A 7 -3.97 -1.85 -0.14
C VAL A 7 -4.31 -2.56 -1.45
N PHE A 8 -3.74 -3.75 -1.62
CA PHE A 8 -4.06 -4.65 -2.73
C PHE A 8 -5.02 -5.75 -2.27
N PRO A 9 -5.86 -6.32 -3.14
CA PRO A 9 -6.60 -7.53 -2.80
C PRO A 9 -5.62 -8.64 -2.39
N GLY A 10 -5.71 -9.14 -1.16
CA GLY A 10 -4.81 -10.19 -0.65
C GLY A 10 -3.49 -9.71 -0.02
N SER A 11 -3.20 -8.41 0.02
CA SER A 11 -2.19 -7.90 0.96
C SER A 11 -2.66 -8.18 2.40
N ASN A 12 -1.72 -8.38 3.31
CA ASN A 12 -2.04 -8.73 4.70
C ASN A 12 -1.21 -7.99 5.75
N CYS A 13 -0.16 -7.28 5.35
CA CYS A 13 0.65 -6.43 6.24
C CYS A 13 0.37 -4.93 6.06
N ASP A 14 -0.72 -4.55 5.38
CA ASP A 14 -1.16 -3.16 5.27
C ASP A 14 -1.42 -2.52 6.65
N HIS A 15 -2.14 -3.21 7.53
CA HIS A 15 -2.40 -2.73 8.89
C HIS A 15 -1.13 -2.65 9.75
N ASP A 16 -0.18 -3.58 9.57
CA ASP A 16 1.11 -3.56 10.27
C ASP A 16 1.92 -2.32 9.85
N ALA A 17 1.98 -2.04 8.55
CA ALA A 17 2.63 -0.87 8.00
C ALA A 17 1.97 0.44 8.50
N TYR A 18 0.64 0.48 8.51
CA TYR A 18 -0.11 1.61 9.06
C TYR A 18 0.22 1.84 10.54
N HIS A 19 0.19 0.77 11.35
CA HIS A 19 0.48 0.88 12.77
C HIS A 19 1.91 1.37 13.04
N ALA A 20 2.89 0.85 12.30
CA ALA A 20 4.27 1.29 12.39
C ALA A 20 4.40 2.79 12.05
N ALA A 21 3.83 3.24 10.94
CA ALA A 21 3.89 4.65 10.53
C ALA A 21 3.13 5.57 11.50
N LYS A 22 1.88 5.22 11.86
CA LYS A 22 0.97 6.07 12.63
C LYS A 22 1.27 6.08 14.12
N HIS A 23 1.47 4.92 14.71
CA HIS A 23 1.49 4.75 16.16
C HIS A 23 2.89 4.57 16.73
N VAL A 24 3.82 3.96 15.98
CA VAL A 24 5.21 3.80 16.44
C VAL A 24 6.05 5.01 16.07
N LEU A 25 5.98 5.47 14.82
CA LEU A 25 6.75 6.62 14.34
C LEU A 25 6.04 7.97 14.56
N GLY A 26 4.73 7.97 14.82
CA GLY A 26 3.95 9.18 15.09
C GLY A 26 3.70 10.07 13.87
N HIS A 27 3.79 9.54 12.65
CA HIS A 27 3.50 10.26 11.41
C HIS A 27 2.07 10.04 10.93
N ASP A 28 1.54 10.92 10.07
CA ASP A 28 0.25 10.63 9.45
C ASP A 28 0.39 9.49 8.45
N ALA A 29 -0.61 8.61 8.41
CA ALA A 29 -0.69 7.50 7.49
C ALA A 29 -2.13 7.35 7.01
N GLU A 30 -2.30 7.02 5.73
CA GLU A 30 -3.59 6.80 5.08
C GLU A 30 -3.53 5.54 4.22
N PHE A 31 -4.62 4.76 4.22
CA PHE A 31 -4.77 3.63 3.30
C PHE A 31 -5.18 4.15 1.93
N VAL A 32 -4.48 3.71 0.89
CA VAL A 32 -4.79 4.04 -0.50
C VAL A 32 -5.21 2.78 -1.23
N TRP A 33 -6.38 2.78 -1.85
CA TRP A 33 -6.87 1.59 -2.54
C TRP A 33 -6.13 1.40 -3.86
N HIS A 34 -5.79 0.16 -4.22
CA HIS A 34 -4.99 -0.08 -5.42
C HIS A 34 -5.59 0.45 -6.74
N LYS A 35 -6.92 0.67 -6.79
CA LYS A 35 -7.60 1.25 -7.96
C LYS A 35 -7.62 2.78 -7.99
N ASP A 36 -7.17 3.44 -6.93
CA ASP A 36 -7.08 4.91 -6.91
C ASP A 36 -5.93 5.38 -7.81
N THR A 37 -6.02 6.61 -8.31
CA THR A 37 -5.03 7.21 -9.22
C THR A 37 -4.23 8.32 -8.55
N SER A 38 -4.28 8.42 -7.22
CA SER A 38 -3.58 9.42 -6.42
C SER A 38 -3.02 8.78 -5.17
N LEU A 39 -1.84 9.24 -4.76
CA LEU A 39 -1.17 8.81 -3.52
C LEU A 39 -1.57 9.69 -2.32
N ALA A 40 -2.72 10.35 -2.39
CA ALA A 40 -3.27 11.23 -1.34
C ALA A 40 -2.30 12.33 -0.86
N GLY A 41 -1.39 12.80 -1.72
CA GLY A 41 -0.38 13.80 -1.38
C GLY A 41 0.66 13.30 -0.37
N ALA A 42 0.93 11.99 -0.32
CA ALA A 42 1.91 11.41 0.57
C ALA A 42 3.35 11.81 0.23
N ASP A 43 4.16 12.02 1.26
CA ASP A 43 5.61 12.22 1.17
C ASP A 43 6.36 10.89 1.01
N ALA A 44 5.74 9.79 1.45
CA ALA A 44 6.30 8.45 1.40
C ALA A 44 5.22 7.40 1.12
N VAL A 45 5.53 6.40 0.29
CA VAL A 45 4.62 5.32 -0.07
C VAL A 45 5.16 3.99 0.45
N ILE A 46 4.29 3.21 1.06
CA ILE A 46 4.56 1.84 1.49
C ILE A 46 3.74 0.89 0.61
N LEU A 47 4.43 0.01 -0.10
CA LEU A 47 3.84 -1.18 -0.71
C LEU A 47 3.94 -2.31 0.32
N PRO A 48 2.85 -2.69 0.99
CA PRO A 48 2.92 -3.65 2.09
C PRO A 48 3.21 -5.06 1.57
N GLY A 49 3.76 -5.88 2.47
CA GLY A 49 3.96 -7.30 2.24
C GLY A 49 2.64 -8.10 2.20
N GLY A 50 2.78 -9.39 1.88
CA GLY A 50 1.69 -10.35 1.84
C GLY A 50 1.59 -11.08 0.52
N PHE A 51 0.37 -11.40 0.11
CA PHE A 51 0.04 -12.19 -1.08
C PHE A 51 -0.88 -11.38 -2.00
N ALA A 52 -0.39 -10.25 -2.51
CA ALA A 52 -1.17 -9.41 -3.41
C ALA A 52 -1.66 -10.22 -4.63
N HIS A 53 -2.97 -10.26 -4.82
CA HIS A 53 -3.69 -11.12 -5.77
C HIS A 53 -3.38 -12.62 -5.63
N GLY A 54 -3.13 -13.07 -4.40
CA GLY A 54 -2.84 -14.46 -4.06
C GLY A 54 -1.56 -15.02 -4.69
N ASP A 55 -0.66 -14.15 -5.16
CA ASP A 55 0.55 -14.52 -5.89
C ASP A 55 0.31 -15.43 -7.13
N TYR A 56 -0.91 -15.39 -7.69
CA TYR A 56 -1.40 -16.38 -8.68
C TYR A 56 -0.54 -16.55 -9.94
N LEU A 57 0.17 -15.52 -10.40
CA LEU A 57 1.15 -15.64 -11.48
C LEU A 57 2.59 -15.73 -10.94
N ARG A 58 2.95 -14.71 -10.17
CA ARG A 58 4.19 -14.55 -9.40
C ARG A 58 3.94 -13.40 -8.42
N THR A 59 4.61 -13.41 -7.28
CA THR A 59 4.51 -12.35 -6.26
C THR A 59 4.58 -10.96 -6.89
N GLY A 60 3.54 -10.15 -6.66
CA GLY A 60 3.41 -8.78 -7.17
C GLY A 60 3.21 -8.61 -8.69
N ALA A 61 3.25 -9.68 -9.49
CA ALA A 61 3.20 -9.58 -10.96
C ALA A 61 1.85 -9.09 -11.48
N ILE A 62 0.76 -9.34 -10.75
CA ILE A 62 -0.57 -8.81 -11.06
C ILE A 62 -0.74 -7.39 -10.47
N ALA A 63 -0.19 -7.16 -9.27
CA ALA A 63 -0.33 -5.89 -8.55
C ALA A 63 0.19 -4.68 -9.35
N ARG A 64 1.26 -4.84 -10.13
CA ARG A 64 1.84 -3.77 -10.97
C ARG A 64 0.88 -3.11 -11.97
N PHE A 65 -0.22 -3.79 -12.32
CA PHE A 65 -1.21 -3.27 -13.26
C PHE A 65 -2.30 -2.43 -12.57
N SER A 66 -2.23 -2.29 -11.26
CA SER A 66 -3.18 -1.48 -10.50
C SER A 66 -2.99 0.00 -10.81
N PRO A 67 -4.07 0.78 -10.98
CA PRO A 67 -4.00 2.22 -11.27
C PRO A 67 -3.05 3.03 -10.38
N VAL A 68 -2.98 2.73 -9.08
CA VAL A 68 -2.12 3.43 -8.12
C VAL A 68 -0.62 3.34 -8.44
N MET A 69 -0.22 2.34 -9.23
CA MET A 69 1.18 2.12 -9.62
C MET A 69 1.64 3.08 -10.73
N ALA A 70 0.74 3.89 -11.29
CA ALA A 70 1.02 4.90 -12.29
C ALA A 70 0.98 6.34 -11.74
N SER A 71 0.84 6.49 -10.41
CA SER A 71 0.72 7.76 -9.70
C SER A 71 2.05 8.36 -9.26
#